data_AF-A0A221NZZ5-F1
#
_entry.id   AF-A0A221NZZ5-F1
#
_cell.length_a   1.000
_cell.length_b   1.000
_cell.length_c   1.000
_cell.angle_alpha   90.00
_cell.angle_beta   90.00
_cell.angle_gamma   90.00
#
_symmetry.space_group_name_H-M   'P 1'
#
loop_
_entity.id
_entity.type
_entity.pdbx_description
1 polymer ?
#
loop_
_entity_poly.entity_id
_entity_poly.type
_entity_poly.pdbx_seq_one_letter_code
_entity_poly.pdbx_strand_id
1 'polypeptide(L)'
;MRREDCSTEKRSRFPVLTDKGVTVLERITQSHVIIVRAAVFDHLTSEQTRGFSELRETISPLGERHNKILACADPGCPCSPVSCALAGPL
;
A
#
# COMPACT_ATOMS: atom_id res chain seq x y z
N MET A 1 -6.61 10.49 7.67
CA MET A 1 -5.35 10.80 6.98
C MET A 1 -4.95 12.21 7.30
N ARG A 2 -3.66 12.44 7.50
CA ARG A 2 -3.00 13.75 7.55
C ARG A 2 -1.75 13.70 6.67
N ARG A 3 -1.06 14.82 6.46
CA ARG A 3 0.21 14.85 5.74
C ARG A 3 1.32 15.33 6.69
N GLU A 4 2.47 14.66 6.66
CA GLU A 4 3.69 15.06 7.38
C GLU A 4 4.79 15.44 6.39
N ASP A 5 5.60 16.42 6.72
CA ASP A 5 6.79 16.80 5.96
C ASP A 5 7.99 15.93 6.36
N CYS A 6 8.84 15.58 5.41
CA CYS A 6 10.06 14.84 5.69
C CYS A 6 11.12 15.74 6.35
N SER A 7 11.73 15.28 7.45
CA SER A 7 12.74 16.05 8.18
C SER A 7 14.05 16.22 7.41
N THR A 8 14.39 15.27 6.54
CA THR A 8 15.59 15.30 5.69
C THR A 8 15.34 15.93 4.32
N GLU A 9 14.13 15.83 3.78
CA GLU A 9 13.78 16.37 2.45
C GLU A 9 12.57 17.31 2.50
N LYS A 10 12.83 18.62 2.59
CA LYS A 10 11.81 19.67 2.78
C LYS A 10 10.76 19.82 1.65
N ARG A 11 10.87 19.08 0.54
CA ARG A 11 9.87 19.01 -0.53
C ARG A 11 8.99 17.76 -0.44
N SER A 12 9.43 16.72 0.26
CA SER A 12 8.68 15.48 0.42
C SER A 12 7.68 15.60 1.57
N ARG A 13 6.48 15.08 1.30
CA ARG A 13 5.34 15.11 2.19
C ARG A 13 4.55 13.81 2.05
N PHE A 14 4.47 13.03 3.10
CA PHE A 14 3.89 11.68 3.08
C PHE A 14 2.51 11.64 3.77
N PRO A 15 1.57 10.79 3.30
CA PRO A 15 0.28 10.59 3.95
C PRO A 15 0.46 9.70 5.19
N VAL A 16 0.00 10.19 6.34
CA VAL A 16 0.01 9.43 7.60
C VAL A 16 -1.42 9.09 8.01
N LEU A 17 -1.64 7.82 8.31
CA LEU A 17 -2.90 7.35 8.85
C LEU A 17 -3.08 7.92 10.26
N THR A 18 -4.24 8.52 10.48
CA THR A 18 -4.65 9.14 11.75
C THR A 18 -5.37 8.10 12.61
N ASP A 19 -5.36 8.22 13.93
CA ASP A 19 -6.06 7.29 14.84
C ASP A 19 -7.55 7.15 14.49
N LYS A 20 -8.25 8.26 14.27
CA LYS A 20 -9.63 8.28 13.74
C LYS A 20 -9.79 7.52 12.42
N GLY A 21 -8.73 7.45 11.61
CA GLY A 21 -8.68 6.67 10.37
C GLY A 21 -8.47 5.18 10.62
N VAL A 22 -7.63 4.81 11.59
CA VAL A 22 -7.48 3.43 12.08
C VAL A 22 -8.83 2.91 12.60
N THR A 23 -9.50 3.67 13.48
CA THR A 23 -10.83 3.30 14.02
C THR A 23 -11.89 3.13 12.94
N VAL A 24 -11.83 3.92 11.85
CA VAL A 24 -12.72 3.73 10.69
C VAL A 24 -12.39 2.44 9.95
N LEU A 25 -11.10 2.13 9.73
CA LEU A 25 -10.69 0.86 9.12
C LEU A 25 -11.14 -0.33 9.98
N GLU A 26 -10.84 -0.35 11.27
CA GLU A 26 -11.26 -1.40 12.21
C GLU A 26 -12.77 -1.67 12.18
N ARG A 27 -13.59 -0.61 12.03
CA ARG A 27 -15.04 -0.73 11.92
C ARG A 27 -15.52 -1.35 10.60
N ILE A 28 -14.81 -1.14 9.50
CA ILE A 28 -15.25 -1.56 8.16
C ILE A 28 -14.54 -2.80 7.60
N THR A 29 -13.35 -3.16 8.09
CA THR A 29 -12.52 -4.27 7.59
C THR A 29 -13.31 -5.56 7.45
N GLN A 30 -14.02 -5.97 8.51
CA GLN A 30 -14.82 -7.20 8.49
C GLN A 30 -15.92 -7.17 7.42
N SER A 31 -16.63 -6.04 7.27
CA SER A 31 -17.67 -5.88 6.25
C SER A 31 -17.08 -5.91 4.82
N HIS A 32 -15.90 -5.33 4.62
CA HIS A 32 -15.22 -5.33 3.33
C HIS A 32 -14.77 -6.75 2.93
N VAL A 33 -14.20 -7.52 3.88
CA VAL A 33 -13.81 -8.92 3.65
C VAL A 33 -15.01 -9.77 3.25
N ILE A 34 -16.15 -9.62 3.93
CA ILE A 34 -17.40 -10.34 3.59
C ILE A 34 -17.85 -10.01 2.15
N ILE A 35 -17.87 -8.73 1.79
CA ILE A 35 -18.32 -8.28 0.46
C ILE A 35 -17.37 -8.79 -0.65
N VAL A 36 -16.06 -8.64 -0.48
CA VAL A 36 -15.06 -9.10 -1.48
C VAL A 36 -15.08 -10.62 -1.61
N ARG A 37 -15.25 -11.35 -0.50
CA ARG A 37 -15.37 -12.80 -0.52
C ARG A 37 -16.61 -13.24 -1.30
N ALA A 38 -17.77 -12.71 -0.97
CA ALA A 38 -19.03 -13.07 -1.63
C ALA A 38 -19.05 -12.69 -3.12
N ALA A 39 -18.50 -11.53 -3.49
CA ALA A 39 -18.53 -11.04 -4.87
C ALA A 39 -17.46 -11.66 -5.79
N VAL A 40 -16.39 -12.24 -5.24
CA VAL A 40 -15.25 -12.76 -6.00
C VAL A 40 -14.94 -14.21 -5.63
N PHE A 41 -14.53 -14.47 -4.39
CA PHE A 41 -13.88 -15.73 -4.01
C PHE A 41 -14.84 -16.90 -3.79
N ASP A 42 -16.07 -16.67 -3.32
CA ASP A 42 -17.07 -17.74 -3.15
C ASP A 42 -17.59 -18.29 -4.51
N HIS A 43 -17.18 -17.67 -5.64
CA HIS A 43 -17.45 -18.13 -7.00
C HIS A 43 -16.26 -18.87 -7.66
N LEU A 44 -15.10 -18.97 -7.00
CA LEU A 44 -13.89 -19.56 -7.56
C LEU A 44 -13.57 -20.90 -6.89
N THR A 45 -13.14 -21.88 -7.68
CA THR A 45 -12.47 -23.07 -7.14
C THR A 45 -11.08 -22.71 -6.59
N SER A 46 -10.48 -23.59 -5.80
CA SER A 46 -9.11 -23.42 -5.29
C SER A 46 -8.08 -23.28 -6.43
N GLU A 47 -8.29 -23.99 -7.54
CA GLU A 47 -7.44 -23.90 -8.74
C GLU A 47 -7.61 -22.55 -9.46
N GLN A 48 -8.85 -22.09 -9.64
CA GLN A 48 -9.12 -20.77 -10.22
C GLN A 48 -8.59 -19.63 -9.34
N THR A 49 -8.69 -19.76 -8.02
CA THR A 49 -8.13 -18.80 -7.05
C THR A 49 -6.61 -18.71 -7.17
N ARG A 50 -5.94 -19.84 -7.37
CA ARG A 50 -4.49 -19.88 -7.63
C ARG A 50 -4.14 -19.18 -8.95
N GLY A 51 -4.81 -19.55 -10.06
CA GLY A 51 -4.59 -18.92 -11.37
C GLY A 51 -4.85 -17.40 -11.36
N PHE A 52 -5.82 -16.94 -10.58
CA PHE A 52 -6.09 -15.51 -10.37
C PHE A 52 -4.90 -14.78 -9.71
N SER A 53 -4.21 -15.41 -8.74
CA SER A 53 -2.99 -14.84 -8.14
C SER A 53 -1.85 -14.74 -9.16
N GLU A 54 -1.60 -15.82 -9.91
CA GLU A 54 -0.54 -15.91 -10.92
C GLU A 54 -0.74 -14.86 -12.06
N LEU A 55 -1.99 -14.66 -12.49
CA LEU A 55 -2.34 -13.59 -13.44
C LEU A 55 -2.16 -12.18 -12.84
N ARG A 56 -2.57 -11.97 -11.58
CA ARG A 56 -2.43 -10.69 -10.88
C ARG A 56 -0.96 -10.32 -10.69
N GLU A 57 -0.08 -11.28 -10.39
CA GLU A 57 1.38 -11.08 -10.31
C GLU A 57 1.99 -10.74 -11.67
N THR A 58 1.52 -11.37 -12.75
CA THR A 58 1.96 -11.05 -14.12
C THR A 58 1.58 -9.62 -14.55
N ILE A 59 0.40 -9.13 -14.12
CA ILE A 59 -0.14 -7.82 -14.51
C ILE A 59 0.33 -6.68 -13.58
N SER A 60 0.59 -6.95 -12.29
CA SER A 60 0.90 -5.88 -11.30
C SER A 60 2.08 -4.97 -11.70
N PRO A 61 3.21 -5.46 -12.24
CA PRO A 61 4.32 -4.62 -12.72
C PRO A 61 3.95 -3.62 -13.83
N LEU A 62 2.85 -3.87 -14.56
CA LEU A 62 2.31 -2.93 -15.56
C LEU A 62 1.60 -1.74 -14.89
N GLY A 63 0.95 -1.96 -13.75
CA GLY A 63 0.27 -0.92 -12.96
C GLY A 63 1.18 -0.16 -12.00
N GLU A 64 2.25 -0.79 -11.51
CA GLU A 64 3.18 -0.23 -10.52
C GLU A 64 3.91 1.04 -10.96
N ARG A 65 3.97 1.32 -12.28
CA ARG A 65 4.51 2.58 -12.83
C ARG A 65 3.77 3.83 -12.34
N HIS A 66 2.53 3.70 -11.86
CA HIS A 66 1.72 4.81 -11.33
C HIS A 66 1.65 4.85 -9.80
N ASN A 67 2.16 3.84 -9.08
CA ASN A 67 1.98 3.70 -7.62
C ASN A 67 3.31 3.60 -6.87
N LYS A 68 4.37 4.22 -7.40
CA LYS A 68 5.68 4.23 -6.74
C LYS A 68 5.78 5.39 -5.74
N ILE A 69 5.20 5.16 -4.56
CA ILE A 69 5.43 5.98 -3.37
C ILE A 69 6.37 5.19 -2.44
N LEU A 70 7.59 5.72 -2.25
CA LEU A 70 8.46 5.52 -1.07
C LEU A 70 9.24 4.16 -0.88
N ALA A 71 10.59 4.18 -0.93
CA ALA A 71 11.57 3.35 -0.16
C ALA A 71 13.08 3.76 -0.23
N CYS A 72 13.76 4.14 0.87
CA CYS A 72 15.19 4.49 0.78
C CYS A 72 16.13 3.74 1.72
N ALA A 73 17.41 3.89 1.38
CA ALA A 73 18.52 3.21 2.00
C ALA A 73 19.45 4.21 2.71
N ASP A 74 19.02 4.74 3.86
CA ASP A 74 19.93 5.35 4.82
C ASP A 74 19.66 4.76 6.23
N PRO A 75 20.55 3.91 6.76
CA PRO A 75 20.32 3.17 8.01
C PRO A 75 20.33 4.05 9.27
N GLY A 76 20.64 5.35 9.15
CA GLY A 76 20.52 6.34 10.24
C GLY A 76 19.21 7.14 10.26
N CYS A 77 18.33 7.00 9.26
CA CYS A 77 17.10 7.79 9.18
C CYS A 77 16.09 7.31 10.25
N PRO A 78 15.47 8.18 11.07
CA PRO A 78 14.34 7.82 11.96
C PRO A 78 13.03 7.59 11.17
N CYS A 79 13.15 7.24 9.90
CA CYS A 79 12.15 7.27 8.87
C CYS A 79 11.90 5.82 8.47
N SER A 80 10.64 5.35 8.49
CA SER A 80 10.29 4.00 8.00
C SER A 80 10.96 3.74 6.64
N PRO A 81 11.44 2.51 6.33
CA PRO A 81 12.18 2.21 5.10
C PRO A 81 11.47 2.65 3.81
N VAL A 82 10.17 2.90 3.89
CA VAL A 82 9.30 3.52 2.90
C VAL A 82 9.75 5.00 2.65
N SER A 83 9.96 5.86 3.65
CA SER A 83 10.01 7.35 3.55
C SER A 83 10.76 8.09 2.40
N CYS A 84 11.75 7.53 1.68
CA CYS A 84 12.61 8.34 0.81
C CYS A 84 13.05 7.77 -0.58
N ALA A 85 12.48 6.70 -1.19
CA ALA A 85 12.92 6.22 -2.56
C ALA A 85 12.90 7.33 -3.62
N LEU A 86 12.13 8.36 -3.33
CA LEU A 86 11.85 9.48 -4.21
C LEU A 86 13.01 10.49 -4.19
N ALA A 87 13.91 10.42 -3.20
CA ALA A 87 15.21 11.06 -3.21
C ALA A 87 16.23 10.17 -3.93
N GLY A 88 16.19 10.18 -5.27
CA GLY A 88 17.30 9.70 -6.08
C GLY A 88 18.56 10.58 -5.87
N PRO A 89 19.76 10.10 -6.26
CA PRO A 89 20.96 10.93 -6.23
C PRO A 89 20.81 12.13 -7.18
N LEU A 90 21.46 13.24 -6.81
CA LEU A 90 21.58 14.46 -7.63
C LEU A 90 22.39 14.19 -8.92
#